data_AF-A0A6I9PZ75-F1
#
_entry.id   AF-A0A6I9PZ75-F1
#
_cell.length_a   1.000
_cell.length_b   1.000
_cell.length_c   1.000
_cell.angle_alpha   90.00
_cell.angle_beta   90.00
_cell.angle_gamma   90.00
#
_symmetry.space_group_name_H-M   'P 1'
#
loop_
_entity.id
_entity.type
_entity.pdbx_description
1 polymer ?
#
loop_
_entity_poly.entity_id
_entity_poly.type
_entity_poly.pdbx_seq_one_letter_code
_entity_poly.pdbx_strand_id
1 'polypeptide(L)'
;MPALATGAGHEPGLYELLAALPSQLQPHVSRPEDNAFLQDMFGERSLHSLIKIHEQLQLYEESKPVPVLDSAAALAHELSKELEGKSANGEIKELLQLLAKPHVKVSPAGVSARQSCIRDGRIKKENWTAFLL
;
A
#
# COMPACT_ATOMS: atom_id res chain seq x y z
N MET A 1 20.47 -10.51 7.21
CA MET A 1 19.84 -9.18 7.14
C MET A 1 18.63 -9.16 8.08
N PRO A 2 18.78 -8.79 9.36
CA PRO A 2 17.65 -8.65 10.28
C PRO A 2 17.22 -7.18 10.27
N ALA A 3 16.34 -6.80 9.34
CA ALA A 3 15.90 -5.40 9.19
C ALA A 3 14.48 -5.15 9.73
N LEU A 4 13.79 -6.17 10.27
CA LEU A 4 12.34 -6.12 10.53
C LEU A 4 11.92 -6.62 11.91
N ALA A 5 12.83 -6.73 12.88
CA ALA A 5 12.54 -7.34 14.18
C ALA A 5 12.76 -6.37 15.35
N THR A 6 12.01 -5.28 15.41
CA THR A 6 11.76 -4.47 16.63
C THR A 6 10.64 -3.49 16.29
N GLY A 7 9.54 -3.28 17.01
CA GLY A 7 8.96 -3.78 18.25
C GLY A 7 7.78 -2.84 18.57
N ALA A 8 6.81 -3.27 19.39
CA ALA A 8 5.96 -2.48 20.32
C ALA A 8 4.55 -3.07 20.47
N GLY A 9 4.09 -3.21 21.72
CA GLY A 9 2.67 -3.36 22.06
C GLY A 9 2.22 -4.81 22.25
N HIS A 10 1.75 -5.12 23.45
CA HIS A 10 1.16 -6.39 23.87
C HIS A 10 -0.27 -6.52 23.33
N GLU A 11 -0.43 -6.58 22.02
CA GLU A 11 -1.64 -7.08 21.35
C GLU A 11 -1.18 -8.24 20.48
N PRO A 12 -1.81 -9.42 20.53
CA PRO A 12 -1.45 -10.51 19.64
C PRO A 12 -1.59 -9.99 18.20
N GLY A 13 -0.52 -10.05 17.43
CA GLY A 13 -0.53 -9.61 16.04
C GLY A 13 -1.62 -10.37 15.27
N LEU A 14 -2.15 -9.79 14.20
CA LEU A 14 -3.11 -10.46 13.31
C LEU A 14 -2.57 -11.83 12.89
N TYR A 15 -1.26 -11.95 12.71
CA TYR A 15 -0.56 -13.22 12.52
C TYR A 15 -0.84 -14.26 13.62
N GLU A 16 -0.66 -13.89 14.88
CA GLU A 16 -0.86 -14.79 16.03
C GLU A 16 -2.34 -15.17 16.20
N LEU A 17 -3.23 -14.22 15.95
CA LEU A 17 -4.67 -14.45 15.94
C LEU A 17 -5.06 -15.47 14.85
N LEU A 18 -4.57 -15.29 13.62
CA LEU A 18 -4.88 -16.19 12.50
C LEU A 18 -4.23 -17.56 12.64
N ALA A 19 -3.06 -17.66 13.28
CA ALA A 19 -2.43 -18.95 13.59
C ALA A 19 -3.20 -19.73 14.68
N ALA A 20 -3.84 -19.04 15.63
CA ALA A 20 -4.64 -19.66 16.69
C ALA A 20 -6.10 -19.95 16.27
N LEU A 21 -6.58 -19.30 15.20
CA LEU A 21 -7.97 -19.35 14.75
C LEU A 21 -8.46 -20.76 14.36
N PRO A 22 -7.69 -21.61 13.64
CA PRO A 22 -8.13 -22.97 13.35
C PRO A 22 -8.42 -23.80 14.61
N SER A 23 -7.56 -23.67 15.62
CA SER A 23 -7.69 -24.37 16.90
C SER A 23 -8.93 -23.90 17.68
N GLN A 24 -9.30 -22.62 17.57
CA GLN A 24 -10.49 -22.06 18.21
C GLN A 24 -11.80 -22.41 17.47
N LEU A 25 -11.74 -22.63 16.16
CA LEU A 25 -12.90 -23.00 15.36
C LEU A 25 -13.22 -24.49 15.41
N GLN A 26 -12.29 -25.34 15.82
CA GLN A 26 -12.50 -26.79 15.96
C GLN A 26 -13.81 -27.21 16.66
N PRO A 27 -14.20 -26.65 17.82
CA PRO A 27 -15.45 -27.01 18.50
C PRO A 27 -16.73 -26.56 17.78
N HIS A 28 -16.62 -25.67 16.79
CA HIS A 28 -17.77 -25.06 16.09
C HIS A 28 -17.92 -25.50 14.64
N VAL A 29 -16.90 -26.15 14.07
CA VAL A 29 -16.92 -26.62 12.69
C VAL A 29 -17.55 -28.01 12.61
N SER A 30 -18.76 -28.08 12.06
CA SER A 30 -19.52 -29.34 11.93
C SER A 30 -19.00 -30.25 10.83
N ARG A 31 -18.19 -29.72 9.89
CA ARG A 31 -17.66 -30.43 8.72
C ARG A 31 -16.14 -30.57 8.80
N PRO A 32 -15.59 -31.80 8.85
CA PRO A 32 -14.15 -31.99 8.96
C PRO A 32 -13.37 -31.42 7.75
N GLU A 33 -13.99 -31.34 6.57
CA GLU A 33 -13.39 -30.78 5.35
C GLU A 33 -13.09 -29.28 5.49
N ASP A 34 -14.00 -28.54 6.13
CA ASP A 34 -13.85 -27.10 6.35
C ASP A 34 -12.73 -26.82 7.36
N ASN A 35 -12.58 -27.68 8.37
CA ASN A 35 -11.49 -27.58 9.35
C ASN A 35 -10.11 -27.82 8.68
N ALA A 36 -10.00 -28.86 7.86
CA ALA A 36 -8.79 -29.14 7.10
C ALA A 36 -8.42 -27.98 6.16
N PHE A 37 -9.41 -27.45 5.43
CA PHE A 37 -9.20 -26.29 4.56
C PHE A 37 -8.70 -25.06 5.32
N LEU A 38 -9.29 -24.74 6.47
CA LEU A 38 -8.85 -23.59 7.28
C LEU A 38 -7.44 -23.81 7.85
N GLN A 39 -7.09 -25.03 8.26
CA GLN A 39 -5.73 -25.33 8.70
C GLN A 39 -4.72 -25.22 7.57
N ASP A 40 -5.04 -25.67 6.37
CA ASP A 40 -4.16 -25.52 5.20
C ASP A 40 -4.00 -24.04 4.84
N MET A 41 -5.10 -23.30 4.76
CA MET A 41 -5.08 -21.87 4.43
C MET A 41 -4.37 -21.03 5.49
N PHE A 42 -4.64 -21.25 6.79
CA PHE A 42 -3.95 -20.54 7.87
C PHE A 42 -2.59 -21.14 8.23
N GLY A 43 -2.18 -22.25 7.63
CA GLY A 43 -0.83 -22.82 7.70
C GLY A 43 0.06 -22.41 6.52
N GLU A 44 -0.53 -21.85 5.46
CA GLU A 44 0.17 -21.40 4.26
C GLU A 44 1.17 -20.28 4.56
N ARG A 45 2.45 -20.54 4.27
CA ARG A 45 3.53 -19.56 4.41
C ARG A 45 3.31 -18.31 3.56
N SER A 46 2.64 -18.48 2.41
CA SER A 46 2.31 -17.40 1.49
C SER A 46 1.36 -16.40 2.15
N LEU A 47 0.30 -16.89 2.79
CA LEU A 47 -0.67 -16.08 3.52
C LEU A 47 -0.02 -15.38 4.71
N HIS A 48 0.79 -16.10 5.50
CA HIS A 48 1.53 -15.52 6.62
C HIS A 48 2.42 -14.35 6.20
N SER A 49 3.10 -14.49 5.07
CA SER A 49 3.96 -13.44 4.54
C SER A 49 3.14 -12.22 4.10
N LEU A 50 1.98 -12.44 3.49
CA LEU A 50 1.08 -11.37 3.08
C LEU A 50 0.51 -10.59 4.28
N ILE A 51 0.10 -11.30 5.33
CA ILE A 51 -0.41 -10.69 6.57
C ILE A 51 0.65 -9.81 7.22
N LYS A 52 1.90 -10.30 7.32
CA LYS A 52 3.00 -9.50 7.89
C LYS A 52 3.27 -8.23 7.09
N ILE A 53 3.23 -8.32 5.76
CA ILE A 53 3.37 -7.12 4.91
C ILE A 53 2.21 -6.16 5.16
N HIS A 54 0.99 -6.67 5.27
CA HIS A 54 -0.19 -5.86 5.55
C HIS A 54 -0.09 -5.11 6.88
N GLU A 55 0.28 -5.81 7.97
CA GLU A 55 0.47 -5.19 9.30
C GLU A 55 1.52 -4.07 9.24
N GLN A 56 2.64 -4.31 8.56
CA GLN A 56 3.67 -3.29 8.40
C GLN A 56 3.18 -2.08 7.60
N LEU A 57 2.45 -2.30 6.50
CA LEU A 57 1.87 -1.21 5.71
C LEU A 57 0.80 -0.42 6.49
N GLN A 58 0.04 -1.07 7.37
CA GLN A 58 -0.91 -0.39 8.25
C GLN A 58 -0.22 0.55 9.24
N LEU A 59 0.89 0.11 9.87
CA LEU A 59 1.68 0.97 10.76
C LEU A 59 2.20 2.23 10.05
N TYR A 60 2.60 2.09 8.78
CA TYR A 60 2.99 3.24 7.96
C TYR A 60 1.82 4.17 7.64
N GLU A 61 0.62 3.63 7.42
CA GLU A 61 -0.56 4.46 7.14
C GLU A 61 -1.02 5.23 8.39
N GLU A 62 -0.94 4.62 9.59
CA GLU A 62 -1.26 5.25 10.87
C GLU A 62 -0.31 6.41 11.20
N SER A 63 0.97 6.29 10.81
CA SER A 63 2.01 7.30 11.05
C SER A 63 2.23 8.25 9.86
N LYS A 64 1.40 8.17 8.83
CA LYS A 64 1.58 8.91 7.58
C LYS A 64 1.36 10.42 7.76
N PRO A 65 2.26 11.28 7.24
CA PRO A 65 2.04 12.71 7.25
C PRO A 65 0.89 13.10 6.33
N VAL A 66 0.12 14.11 6.73
CA VAL A 66 -0.97 14.66 5.92
C VAL A 66 -0.39 15.35 4.68
N PRO A 67 -0.86 15.02 3.46
CA PRO A 67 -0.40 15.70 2.26
C PRO A 67 -0.79 17.19 2.30
N VAL A 68 0.15 18.06 1.91
CA VAL A 68 -0.11 19.50 1.82
C VAL A 68 -1.10 19.81 0.68
N LEU A 69 -1.05 19.01 -0.40
CA LEU A 69 -1.91 19.15 -1.57
C LEU A 69 -2.07 17.81 -2.28
N ASP A 70 -3.31 17.41 -2.54
CA ASP A 70 -3.62 16.15 -3.24
C ASP A 70 -3.36 16.22 -4.76
N SER A 71 -3.34 17.43 -5.31
CA SER A 71 -3.21 17.71 -6.74
C SER A 71 -1.87 18.34 -7.14
N ALA A 72 -0.77 17.91 -6.53
CA ALA A 72 0.58 18.41 -6.84
C ALA A 72 0.93 18.30 -8.33
N ALA A 73 0.45 17.26 -9.01
CA ALA A 73 0.65 17.07 -10.45
C ALA A 73 -0.08 18.11 -11.32
N ALA A 74 -1.31 18.46 -10.93
CA ALA A 74 -2.06 19.51 -11.62
C ALA A 74 -1.39 20.87 -11.42
N LEU A 75 -0.91 21.14 -10.20
CA LEU A 75 -0.16 22.36 -9.89
C LEU A 75 1.14 22.46 -10.72
N ALA A 76 1.92 21.38 -10.80
CA ALA A 76 3.14 21.34 -11.61
C ALA A 76 2.87 21.59 -13.11
N HIS A 77 1.75 21.09 -13.62
CA HIS A 77 1.34 21.32 -15.00
C HIS A 77 0.95 22.78 -15.27
N GLU A 78 0.15 23.38 -14.39
CA GLU A 78 -0.24 24.78 -14.53
C GLU A 78 0.96 25.72 -14.37
N LEU A 79 1.87 25.43 -13.42
CA LEU A 79 3.13 26.15 -13.29
C LEU A 79 4.01 26.05 -14.55
N SER A 80 4.03 24.88 -15.19
CA SER A 80 4.80 24.68 -16.43
C SER A 80 4.26 25.55 -17.57
N LYS A 81 2.93 25.61 -17.74
CA LYS A 81 2.29 26.48 -18.74
C LYS A 81 2.53 27.96 -18.49
N GLU A 82 2.47 28.39 -17.23
CA GLU A 82 2.66 29.80 -16.88
C GLU A 82 4.10 30.27 -17.12
N LEU A 83 5.07 29.39 -16.89
CA LEU A 83 6.50 29.68 -17.03
C LEU A 83 7.02 29.57 -18.46
N GLU A 84 6.41 28.73 -19.31
CA GLU A 84 6.78 28.57 -20.71
C GLU A 84 6.70 29.90 -21.49
N GLY A 85 5.67 30.71 -21.19
CA GLY A 85 5.48 32.04 -21.79
C GLY A 85 6.45 33.13 -21.29
N LYS A 86 7.22 32.89 -20.22
CA LYS A 86 8.11 33.87 -19.55
C LYS A 86 9.61 33.52 -19.70
N SER A 87 9.95 32.57 -20.56
CA SER A 87 11.15 31.71 -20.48
C SER A 87 12.50 32.28 -20.94
N ALA A 88 12.78 33.57 -20.76
CA ALA A 88 14.11 34.13 -21.06
C ALA A 88 15.22 33.71 -20.07
N ASN A 89 14.86 33.23 -18.87
CA ASN A 89 15.80 32.80 -17.83
C ASN A 89 16.19 31.31 -17.97
N GLY A 90 17.48 31.00 -17.88
CA GLY A 90 18.01 29.63 -17.92
C GLY A 90 17.50 28.72 -16.80
N GLU A 91 17.28 29.26 -15.60
CA GLU A 91 16.73 28.52 -14.46
C GLU A 91 15.29 28.05 -14.72
N ILE A 92 14.49 28.88 -15.40
CA ILE A 92 13.10 28.55 -15.76
C ILE A 92 13.09 27.37 -16.76
N LYS A 93 14.03 27.35 -17.71
CA LYS A 93 14.17 26.24 -18.66
C LYS A 93 14.57 24.95 -17.97
N GLU A 94 15.48 25.01 -17.00
CA GLU A 94 15.90 23.84 -16.22
C GLU A 94 14.73 23.30 -15.39
N LEU A 95 13.97 24.18 -14.72
CA LEU A 95 12.78 23.79 -13.96
C LEU A 95 11.72 23.12 -14.83
N LEU A 96 11.43 23.67 -16.02
CA LEU A 96 10.50 23.06 -16.98
C LEU A 96 10.97 21.69 -17.45
N GLN A 97 12.28 21.54 -17.72
CA GLN A 97 12.85 20.25 -18.07
C GLN A 97 12.73 19.25 -16.93
N LEU A 98 12.91 19.67 -15.68
CA LEU A 98 12.74 18.80 -14.50
C LEU A 98 11.29 18.37 -14.32
N LEU A 99 10.33 19.28 -14.42
CA LEU A 99 8.89 18.97 -14.32
C LEU A 99 8.40 18.09 -15.48
N ALA A 100 9.08 18.13 -16.63
CA ALA A 100 8.77 17.25 -17.76
C ALA A 100 9.28 15.81 -17.58
N LYS A 101 10.21 15.55 -16.65
CA LYS A 101 10.79 14.22 -16.46
C LYS A 101 9.73 13.22 -15.95
N PRO A 102 9.72 11.98 -16.47
CA PRO A 102 8.70 11.00 -16.14
C PRO A 102 8.65 10.70 -14.64
N HIS A 103 9.80 10.61 -13.96
CA HIS A 103 9.88 10.34 -12.51
C HIS A 103 9.35 11.48 -11.62
N VAL A 104 9.26 12.71 -12.15
CA VAL A 104 8.64 13.84 -11.44
C VAL A 104 7.13 13.89 -11.72
N LYS A 105 6.72 13.47 -12.92
CA LYS A 105 5.30 13.31 -13.29
C LYS A 105 4.62 12.09 -12.71
N VAL A 106 5.37 11.11 -12.19
CA VAL A 106 4.78 9.98 -11.45
C VAL A 106 4.20 10.50 -10.14
N SER A 107 2.99 11.02 -10.23
CA SER A 107 2.21 11.49 -9.09
C SER A 107 1.84 10.29 -8.22
N PRO A 108 2.06 10.35 -6.90
CA PRO A 108 1.52 9.38 -5.97
C PRO A 108 -0.02 9.45 -5.86
N ALA A 109 -0.73 10.18 -6.73
CA ALA A 109 -2.18 10.06 -6.90
C ALA A 109 -2.62 8.59 -7.16
N GLY A 110 -1.74 7.75 -7.71
CA GLY A 110 -1.97 6.31 -7.81
C GLY A 110 -1.95 5.57 -6.48
N VAL A 111 -1.28 6.10 -5.45
CA VAL A 111 -1.24 5.53 -4.10
C VAL A 111 -2.53 5.87 -3.35
N SER A 112 -3.08 7.07 -3.53
CA SER A 112 -4.35 7.48 -2.92
C SER A 112 -5.56 6.71 -3.49
N ALA A 113 -5.61 6.51 -4.81
CA ALA A 113 -6.64 5.68 -5.43
C ALA A 113 -6.53 4.19 -5.03
N ARG A 114 -5.31 3.68 -4.83
CA ARG A 114 -5.07 2.32 -4.30
C ARG A 114 -5.50 2.19 -2.83
N GLN A 115 -5.28 3.22 -2.01
CA GLN A 115 -5.72 3.25 -0.62
C GLN A 115 -7.25 3.17 -0.48
N SER A 116 -7.99 3.80 -1.41
CA SER A 116 -9.46 3.74 -1.44
C SER A 116 -9.98 2.35 -1.80
N CYS A 117 -9.33 1.63 -2.71
CA CYS A 117 -9.72 0.26 -3.09
C CYS A 117 -9.48 -0.77 -1.97
N ILE A 118 -8.47 -0.55 -1.12
CA ILE A 118 -8.19 -1.42 0.03
C ILE A 118 -9.23 -1.21 1.14
N ARG A 119 -9.70 0.03 1.36
CA ARG A 119 -10.66 0.37 2.42
C ARG A 119 -12.08 -0.15 2.14
N ASP A 120 -12.45 -0.37 0.87
CA ASP A 120 -13.79 -0.77 0.44
C ASP A 120 -13.92 -2.29 0.14
N GLY A 121 -12.91 -3.11 0.50
CA GLY A 121 -12.97 -4.58 0.37
C GLY A 121 -13.16 -5.11 -1.06
N ARG A 122 -13.16 -4.25 -2.08
CA ARG A 122 -13.44 -4.61 -3.47
C ARG A 122 -12.13 -4.80 -4.22
N ILE A 123 -11.37 -5.84 -3.86
CA ILE A 123 -10.26 -6.32 -4.68
C ILE A 123 -10.85 -7.00 -5.92
N LYS A 124 -11.10 -6.21 -6.98
CA LYS A 124 -11.41 -6.75 -8.30
C LYS A 124 -10.17 -7.52 -8.78
N LYS A 125 -10.35 -8.82 -9.04
CA LYS A 125 -9.34 -9.84 -9.41
C LYS A 125 -8.43 -9.51 -10.61
N GLU A 126 -8.54 -8.35 -11.24
CA GLU A 126 -8.05 -8.10 -12.59
C GLU A 126 -6.77 -7.25 -12.68
N ASN A 127 -6.12 -6.87 -11.57
CA ASN A 127 -4.96 -5.97 -11.69
C ASN A 127 -3.83 -6.20 -10.68
N TRP A 128 -3.49 -7.46 -10.42
CA TRP A 128 -2.34 -7.86 -9.60
C TRP A 128 -0.99 -7.38 -10.17
N THR A 129 -0.90 -7.12 -11.46
CA THR A 129 0.31 -6.58 -12.13
C THR A 129 0.70 -5.20 -11.64
N ALA A 130 -0.23 -4.44 -11.07
CA ALA A 130 0.02 -3.10 -10.59
C ALA A 130 0.78 -3.08 -9.23
N PHE A 131 0.84 -4.17 -8.48
CA PHE A 131 1.56 -4.24 -7.20
C PHE A 131 3.03 -4.66 -7.31
N LEU A 132 3.48 -5.08 -8.50
CA LEU A 132 4.83 -5.64 -8.72
C LEU A 132 5.75 -4.75 -9.58
N LEU A 133 5.37 -3.51 -9.86
CA LEU A 133 6.18 -2.48 -10.52
C LEU A 133 6.09 -1.17 -9.74
#